data_AF-A0A414B5F3-F1
#
_entry.id   AF-A0A414B5F3-F1
#
_cell.length_a   1.000
_cell.length_b   1.000
_cell.length_c   1.000
_cell.angle_alpha   90.00
_cell.angle_beta   90.00
_cell.angle_gamma   90.00
#
_symmetry.space_group_name_H-M   'P 1'
#
loop_
_entity.id
_entity.type
_entity.pdbx_description
1 polymer ?
#
loop_
_entity_poly.entity_id
_entity_poly.type
_entity_poly.pdbx_seq_one_letter_code
_entity_poly.pdbx_strand_id
1 'polypeptide(L)' 'MAEKLSPWCKRAKIEMIRKDISVNDLAEQLGNNRSYLSSVLNGRVVSMPIRKRISDLLNISDSDE' A
#
# COMPACT_ATOMS: atom_id res chain seq x y z
N MET A 1 -6.35 -20.29 1.47
CA MET A 1 -4.87 -20.29 1.33
C MET A 1 -4.42 -18.87 1.63
N ALA A 2 -3.67 -18.64 2.71
CA ALA A 2 -3.13 -17.32 3.01
C ALA A 2 -1.93 -17.10 2.09
N GLU A 3 -2.17 -16.58 0.89
CA GLU A 3 -1.09 -16.09 0.03
C GLU A 3 -0.22 -15.16 0.87
N LYS A 4 1.06 -15.51 1.00
CA LYS A 4 2.00 -14.74 1.80
C LYS A 4 2.07 -13.35 1.19
N LEU A 5 1.48 -12.36 1.88
CA LEU A 5 1.61 -10.96 1.53
C LEU A 5 3.10 -10.65 1.29
N SER A 6 3.40 -10.02 0.16
CA SER A 6 4.76 -9.57 -0.14
C SER A 6 5.30 -8.69 1.00
N PRO A 7 6.62 -8.68 1.24
CA PRO A 7 7.25 -7.87 2.28
C PRO A 7 6.81 -6.41 2.24
N TRP A 8 6.72 -5.83 1.03
CA TRP A 8 6.19 -4.49 0.83
C TRP A 8 4.75 -4.29 1.33
N CYS A 9 3.85 -5.24 1.04
CA CYS A 9 2.45 -5.14 1.50
C CYS A 9 2.36 -5.15 3.03
N LYS A 10 3.23 -5.92 3.70
CA LYS A 10 3.32 -5.92 5.17
C LYS A 10 3.85 -4.58 5.69
N ARG A 11 4.94 -4.08 5.10
CA ARG A 11 5.54 -2.77 5.45
C ARG A 11 4.53 -1.63 5.29
N ALA A 12 3.84 -1.59 4.15
CA ALA A 12 2.81 -0.59 3.88
C ALA A 12 1.71 -0.62 4.95
N LYS A 13 1.18 -1.79 5.31
CA LYS A 13 0.17 -1.91 6.38
C LYS A 13 0.71 -1.48 7.76
N ILE A 14 1.95 -1.82 8.08
CA ILE A 14 2.58 -1.43 9.35
C ILE A 14 2.73 0.09 9.42
N GLU A 15 3.22 0.74 8.36
CA GLU A 15 3.35 2.20 8.33
C GLU A 15 1.99 2.90 8.31
N MET A 16 0.99 2.34 7.61
CA MET A 16 -0.37 2.84 7.68
C MET A 16 -0.89 2.87 9.12
N ILE A 17 -0.64 1.81 9.91
CA ILE A 17 -1.03 1.77 11.33
C ILE A 17 -0.20 2.77 12.14
N ARG A 18 1.11 2.87 11.91
CA ARG A 18 1.99 3.81 12.62
C ARG A 18 1.62 5.28 12.40
N LYS A 19 1.15 5.60 11.19
CA LYS A 19 0.76 6.97 10.79
C LYS A 19 -0.74 7.25 10.95
N ASP A 20 -1.50 6.27 11.46
CA ASP A 20 -2.97 6.32 11.53
C ASP A 20 -3.65 6.61 10.17
N ILE A 21 -3.03 6.16 9.08
CA ILE A 21 -3.51 6.37 7.71
C ILE A 21 -4.41 5.20 7.32
N SER A 22 -5.65 5.50 6.97
CA SER A 22 -6.59 4.53 6.42
C SER A 22 -6.47 4.39 4.91
N VAL A 23 -6.95 3.27 4.35
CA VAL A 23 -7.01 3.08 2.87
C VAL A 23 -7.87 4.18 2.20
N ASN A 24 -8.84 4.74 2.94
CA ASN A 24 -9.66 5.84 2.45
C ASN A 24 -8.85 7.14 2.36
N ASP A 25 -8.04 7.44 3.37
CA ASP A 25 -7.15 8.59 3.36
C ASP A 25 -6.12 8.48 2.22
N LEU A 26 -5.53 7.29 2.01
CA LEU A 26 -4.71 7.03 0.82
C LEU A 26 -5.48 7.28 -0.48
N ALA A 27 -6.74 6.84 -0.57
CA ALA A 27 -7.59 7.03 -1.74
C ALA A 27 -7.82 8.51 -2.05
N GLU A 28 -8.11 9.30 -1.02
CA GLU A 28 -8.32 10.74 -1.12
C GLU A 28 -7.03 11.46 -1.51
N GLN A 29 -5.90 11.15 -0.86
CA GLN A 29 -4.59 11.75 -1.16
C GLN A 29 -4.08 11.39 -2.56
N LEU A 30 -4.28 10.15 -3.01
CA LEU A 30 -3.81 9.65 -4.31
C LEU A 30 -4.81 9.91 -5.44
N GLY A 31 -6.02 10.39 -5.14
CA GLY A 31 -7.13 10.50 -6.10
C GLY A 31 -7.49 9.16 -6.74
N ASN A 32 -7.36 8.06 -6.00
CA ASN A 32 -7.55 6.70 -6.49
C ASN A 32 -8.71 5.99 -5.77
N ASN A 33 -9.25 4.95 -6.38
CA ASN A 33 -10.35 4.20 -5.76
C ASN A 33 -9.83 3.36 -4.57
N ARG A 34 -10.49 3.47 -3.41
CA ARG A 34 -10.20 2.67 -2.20
C ARG A 34 -10.15 1.16 -2.49
N SER A 35 -11.08 0.63 -3.29
CA SER A 35 -11.12 -0.80 -3.62
C SER A 35 -9.90 -1.24 -4.44
N TYR A 36 -9.41 -0.34 -5.30
CA TYR A 36 -8.21 -0.57 -6.09
C TYR A 36 -6.96 -0.54 -5.20
N LEU A 37 -6.82 0.47 -4.34
CA LEU A 37 -5.71 0.54 -3.37
C LEU A 37 -5.71 -0.63 -2.39
N SER A 38 -6.88 -1.05 -1.92
CA SER A 38 -7.01 -2.25 -1.07
C SER A 38 -6.51 -3.50 -1.79
N SER A 39 -6.82 -3.65 -3.09
CA SER A 39 -6.33 -4.77 -3.90
C SER A 39 -4.82 -4.72 -4.08
N VAL A 40 -4.23 -3.52 -4.21
CA VAL A 40 -2.76 -3.32 -4.27
C VAL A 40 -2.09 -3.66 -2.94
N LEU A 41 -2.62 -3.16 -1.82
CA LEU A 41 -2.09 -3.41 -0.47
C LEU A 41 -2.24 -4.86 0.00
N ASN A 42 -3.20 -5.60 -0.57
CA ASN A 42 -3.33 -7.03 -0.35
C ASN A 42 -2.53 -7.87 -1.35
N GLY A 43 -1.78 -7.26 -2.27
CA GLY A 43 -0.99 -7.96 -3.28
C GLY A 43 -1.82 -8.63 -4.38
N ARG A 44 -3.13 -8.39 -4.47
CA ARG A 44 -3.99 -8.90 -5.55
C ARG A 44 -3.73 -8.19 -6.88
N VAL A 45 -3.31 -6.93 -6.81
CA VAL A 45 -3.00 -6.11 -7.99
C VAL A 45 -1.60 -5.55 -7.82
N VAL A 46 -0.71 -5.86 -8.75
CA VAL A 46 0.63 -5.27 -8.78
C VAL A 46 0.61 -4.11 -9.76
N SER A 47 0.69 -2.89 -9.22
CA SER A 47 0.78 -1.67 -10.01
C SER A 47 1.96 -0.84 -9.52
N MET A 48 3.10 -0.94 -10.21
CA MET A 48 4.32 -0.19 -9.92
C MET A 48 4.10 1.32 -9.71
N PRO A 49 3.33 2.05 -10.54
CA PRO A 49 3.15 3.49 -10.34
C PRO A 49 2.44 3.82 -9.03
N ILE A 50 1.43 3.03 -8.67
CA ILE A 50 0.66 3.20 -7.43
C ILE A 50 1.48 2.76 -6.22
N ARG A 51 2.18 1.63 -6.33
CA ARG A 51 3.11 1.15 -5.32
C ARG A 51 4.14 2.24 -5.00
N LYS A 52 4.75 2.86 -6.02
CA LYS A 52 5.69 3.98 -5.84
C LYS A 52 5.05 5.19 -5.17
N ARG A 53 3.83 5.59 -5.57
CA ARG A 53 3.14 6.72 -4.92
C ARG A 53 2.77 6.44 -3.47
N ILE A 54 2.28 5.23 -3.16
CA ILE A 54 2.01 4.80 -1.79
C ILE A 54 3.33 4.76 -0.99
N SER A 55 4.41 4.26 -1.58
CA SER A 55 5.72 4.23 -0.96
C SER A 55 6.22 5.62 -0.62
N ASP A 56 6.06 6.58 -1.53
CA ASP A 56 6.43 7.98 -1.34
C ASP A 56 5.62 8.61 -0.19
N LEU A 57 4.30 8.40 -0.19
CA LEU A 57 3.40 8.93 0.82
C LEU A 57 3.62 8.32 2.21
N LEU A 58 3.76 7.00 2.28
CA LEU A 58 4.05 6.29 3.53
C LEU A 58 5.53 6.43 3.94
N ASN A 59 6.38 6.98 3.07
CA ASN A 59 7.82 7.08 3.25
C ASN A 59 8.47 5.71 3.54
N ILE A 60 8.05 4.68 2.80
CA ILE A 60 8.62 3.33 2.88
C ILE A 60 9.52 3.04 1.69
N SER A 61 10.53 2.21 1.91
CA SER A 61 11.34 1.68 0.82
C SER A 61 10.51 0.71 -0.02
N ASP A 62 10.52 0.91 -1.35
CA ASP A 62 9.98 -0.04 -2.31
C ASP A 62 10.80 -1.34 -2.38
N SER A 63 12.05 -1.29 -1.90
CA SER A 63 12.99 -2.40 -1.89
C SER A 63 12.47 -3.55 -1.02
N ASP A 64 12.45 -4.75 -1.61
CA ASP A 64 12.10 -6.01 -0.98
C ASP A 64 13.31 -6.63 -0.23
N GLU A 65 14.29 -5.80 0.18
CA GLU A 65 15.43 -6.21 1.03
C GLU A 65 15.00 -6.52 2.46
#